data_AF-A0AAD7JIL2-F1
#
_entry.id   AF-A0AAD7JIL2-F1
#
_cell.length_a   1.000
_cell.length_b   1.000
_cell.length_c   1.000
_cell.angle_alpha   90.00
_cell.angle_beta   90.00
_cell.angle_gamma   90.00
#
_symmetry.space_group_name_H-M   'P 1'
#
loop_
_entity.id
_entity.type
_entity.pdbx_description
1 polymer ?
#
loop_
_entity_poly.entity_id
_entity_poly.type
_entity_poly.pdbx_seq_one_letter_code
_entity_poly.pdbx_strand_id
1 'polypeptide(L)'
;KQCYHCNTTTTPLWRRDPLTHQTLCNACGLYLQQRHSQRPRELIEADQDDDDGGVSVGASDGPECSHCQTRQTSVWRRNKEGDQVCNACGVYERLRGTPRPLSLKRNKIKPRAKH
;
A
#
# COMPACT_ATOMS: atom_id res chain seq x y z
N LYS A 1 8.34 -5.03 -19.12
CA LYS A 1 8.10 -3.57 -18.92
C LYS A 1 9.00 -3.13 -17.77
N GLN A 2 9.71 -2.01 -17.89
CA GLN A 2 10.68 -1.56 -16.89
C GLN A 2 10.50 -0.06 -16.61
N CYS A 3 10.76 0.36 -15.37
CA CYS A 3 10.79 1.77 -14.99
C CYS A 3 12.01 2.46 -15.63
N TYR A 4 11.80 3.58 -16.33
CA TYR A 4 12.90 4.36 -16.90
C TYR A 4 13.84 4.94 -15.83
N HIS A 5 13.30 5.30 -14.64
CA HIS A 5 14.08 5.96 -13.60
C HIS A 5 14.88 5.01 -12.69
N CYS A 6 14.25 3.93 -12.22
CA CYS A 6 14.86 3.03 -11.22
C CYS A 6 15.04 1.58 -11.71
N ASN A 7 14.75 1.31 -12.98
CA ASN A 7 14.88 0.00 -13.61
C ASN A 7 14.12 -1.17 -12.94
N THR A 8 13.23 -0.92 -11.97
CA THR A 8 12.38 -2.00 -11.45
C THR A 8 11.52 -2.59 -12.55
N THR A 9 11.44 -3.92 -12.57
CA THR A 9 10.59 -4.71 -13.48
C THR A 9 9.26 -5.07 -12.84
N THR A 10 9.13 -4.87 -11.51
CA THR A 10 7.95 -5.21 -10.73
C THR A 10 7.41 -3.96 -10.03
N THR A 11 6.12 -3.70 -10.20
CA THR A 11 5.44 -2.58 -9.55
C THR A 11 3.94 -2.86 -9.52
N PRO A 12 3.22 -2.48 -8.44
CA PRO A 12 1.78 -2.72 -8.35
C PRO A 12 0.97 -1.95 -9.40
N LEU A 13 1.49 -0.82 -9.88
CA LEU A 13 0.89 -0.01 -10.93
C LEU A 13 1.99 0.62 -11.79
N TRP A 14 1.78 0.63 -13.11
CA TRP A 14 2.65 1.35 -14.03
C TRP A 14 2.07 2.73 -14.32
N ARG A 15 2.91 3.76 -14.25
CA ARG A 15 2.58 5.16 -14.55
C ARG A 15 3.31 5.61 -15.81
N ARG A 16 2.93 6.78 -16.33
CA ARG A 16 3.63 7.47 -17.42
C ARG A 16 3.99 8.88 -16.97
N ASP A 17 5.18 9.31 -17.34
CA ASP A 17 5.59 10.70 -17.17
C ASP A 17 4.66 11.62 -18.00
N PRO A 18 4.15 12.73 -17.43
CA PRO A 18 3.21 13.61 -18.13
C PRO A 18 3.84 14.42 -19.26
N LEU A 19 5.16 14.63 -19.24
CA LEU A 19 5.90 15.41 -20.23
C LEU A 19 6.57 14.51 -21.27
N THR A 20 7.25 13.45 -20.81
CA THR A 20 8.08 12.59 -21.68
C THR A 20 7.38 11.29 -22.09
N HIS A 21 6.21 10.98 -21.50
CA HIS A 21 5.48 9.73 -21.67
C HIS A 21 6.27 8.44 -21.34
N GLN A 22 7.43 8.59 -20.71
CA GLN A 22 8.28 7.48 -20.30
C GLN A 22 7.58 6.62 -19.24
N THR A 23 7.87 5.33 -19.26
CA THR A 23 7.25 4.38 -18.31
C THR A 23 7.90 4.51 -16.95
N LEU A 24 7.09 4.74 -15.91
CA LEU A 24 7.55 4.83 -14.52
C LEU A 24 6.86 3.78 -13.65
N CYS A 25 7.54 3.29 -12.62
CA CYS A 25 6.90 2.48 -11.58
C CYS A 25 5.97 3.35 -10.72
N ASN A 26 5.17 2.71 -9.86
CA ASN A 26 4.20 3.42 -9.04
C ASN A 26 4.89 4.42 -8.11
N ALA A 27 6.00 4.01 -7.47
CA ALA A 27 6.74 4.85 -6.55
C ALA A 27 7.42 6.04 -7.25
N CYS A 28 8.14 5.81 -8.35
CA CYS A 28 8.80 6.89 -9.10
C CYS A 28 7.78 7.88 -9.69
N GLY A 29 6.69 7.38 -10.27
CA GLY A 29 5.65 8.24 -10.83
C GLY A 29 4.90 9.06 -9.78
N LEU A 30 4.61 8.49 -8.61
CA LEU A 30 4.00 9.25 -7.50
C LEU A 30 4.96 10.29 -6.93
N TYR A 31 6.24 9.97 -6.80
CA TYR A 31 7.24 10.90 -6.31
C TYR A 31 7.36 12.12 -7.24
N LEU A 32 7.48 11.88 -8.55
CA LEU A 32 7.52 12.95 -9.55
C LEU A 32 6.26 13.82 -9.50
N GLN A 33 5.08 13.22 -9.37
CA GLN A 33 3.82 13.95 -9.29
C GLN A 33 3.71 14.81 -8.02
N GLN A 34 4.23 14.35 -6.88
CA GLN A 34 4.12 15.06 -5.60
C GLN A 34 5.21 16.10 -5.39
N ARG A 35 6.42 15.84 -5.88
CA ARG A 35 7.63 16.63 -5.58
C ARG A 35 8.20 17.36 -6.79
N HIS A 36 7.63 17.16 -7.98
CA HIS A 36 8.13 17.72 -9.25
C HIS A 36 9.63 17.46 -9.49
N SER A 37 10.16 16.39 -8.90
CA SER A 37 11.57 16.04 -8.92
C SER A 37 11.73 14.52 -9.05
N GLN A 38 12.90 14.08 -9.52
CA GLN A 38 13.20 12.65 -9.62
C GLN A 38 13.38 12.04 -8.23
N ARG A 39 12.97 10.78 -8.09
CA ARG A 39 13.06 10.06 -6.82
C ARG A 39 14.55 9.87 -6.43
N PRO A 40 15.00 10.31 -5.25
CA PRO A 40 16.39 10.16 -4.82
C PRO A 40 16.76 8.68 -4.65
N ARG A 41 18.05 8.38 -4.85
CA ARG A 41 18.59 7.01 -4.86
C ARG A 41 18.41 6.29 -3.52
N GLU A 42 18.60 7.00 -2.41
CA GLU A 42 18.42 6.46 -1.05
C GLU A 42 17.01 5.85 -0.85
N LEU A 43 15.99 6.51 -1.39
CA LEU A 43 14.62 6.00 -1.32
C LEU A 43 14.37 4.83 -2.29
N ILE A 44 15.13 4.73 -3.38
CA ILE A 44 15.00 3.63 -4.34
C ILE A 44 15.60 2.35 -3.75
N GLU A 45 16.78 2.46 -3.12
CA GLU A 45 17.49 1.35 -2.51
C GLU A 45 16.68 0.75 -1.35
N ALA A 46 16.02 1.59 -0.55
CA ALA A 46 15.15 1.14 0.55
C ALA A 46 13.94 0.27 0.13
N ASP A 47 13.49 0.29 -1.13
CA ASP A 47 12.40 -0.60 -1.62
C ASP A 47 12.93 -1.93 -2.19
N GLN A 48 14.24 -2.10 -2.36
CA GLN A 48 14.84 -3.28 -3.00
C GLN A 48 15.23 -4.38 -2.01
N ASP A 49 15.32 -4.06 -0.71
CA ASP A 49 15.70 -4.98 0.36
C ASP A 49 14.57 -5.92 0.82
N ASP A 50 13.36 -5.83 0.26
CA ASP A 50 12.22 -6.69 0.63
C ASP A 50 12.14 -8.03 -0.17
N ASP A 51 13.15 -8.38 -0.98
CA ASP A 51 13.18 -9.61 -1.81
C ASP A 51 14.14 -10.71 -1.30
N ASP A 52 14.61 -10.65 -0.05
CA ASP A 52 15.35 -11.77 0.56
C ASP A 52 14.65 -12.31 1.81
N GLY A 53 14.32 -13.60 1.78
CA GLY A 53 14.08 -14.38 2.99
C GLY A 53 12.67 -14.31 3.56
N GLY A 54 11.73 -15.03 2.93
CA GLY A 54 10.49 -15.43 3.59
C GLY A 54 10.77 -16.17 4.90
N VAL A 55 10.58 -15.47 6.02
CA VAL A 55 10.51 -16.09 7.35
C VAL A 55 9.10 -16.64 7.50
N SER A 56 8.96 -17.94 7.20
CA SER A 56 7.78 -18.74 7.52
C SER A 56 7.70 -18.95 9.04
N VAL A 57 7.24 -17.94 9.77
CA VAL A 57 6.75 -18.15 11.13
C VAL A 57 5.38 -18.79 11.03
N GLY A 58 5.35 -20.10 11.25
CA GLY A 58 4.12 -20.86 11.38
C GLY A 58 3.26 -20.35 12.53
N ALA A 59 1.95 -20.57 12.37
CA ALA A 59 0.87 -20.36 13.32
C ALA A 59 0.41 -18.90 13.52
N SER A 60 -0.67 -18.53 12.81
CA SER A 60 -1.83 -17.83 13.39
C SER A 60 -1.61 -16.65 14.36
N ASP A 61 -0.51 -15.90 14.27
CA ASP A 61 -0.19 -14.71 15.08
C ASP A 61 0.14 -13.48 14.23
N GLY A 62 -0.46 -13.41 13.03
CA GLY A 62 -0.43 -12.19 12.23
C GLY A 62 -1.23 -11.06 12.90
N PRO A 63 -0.88 -9.78 12.63
CA PRO A 63 -1.55 -8.61 13.19
C PRO A 63 -3.08 -8.71 13.04
N GLU A 64 -3.80 -8.22 14.05
CA GLU A 64 -5.25 -8.09 14.01
C GLU A 64 -5.69 -6.63 14.12
N CYS A 65 -6.83 -6.32 13.52
CA CYS A 65 -7.45 -5.01 13.62
C CYS A 65 -8.12 -4.85 14.99
N SER A 66 -7.73 -3.84 15.77
CA SER A 66 -8.36 -3.53 17.06
C SER A 66 -9.88 -3.34 16.97
N HIS A 67 -10.36 -2.72 15.89
CA HIS A 67 -11.79 -2.44 15.70
C HIS A 67 -12.66 -3.64 15.28
N CYS A 68 -12.15 -4.54 14.43
CA CYS A 68 -13.00 -5.61 13.85
C CYS A 68 -12.38 -7.01 13.85
N GLN A 69 -11.23 -7.19 14.51
CA GLN A 69 -10.46 -8.45 14.58
C GLN A 69 -10.20 -9.14 13.24
N THR A 70 -10.24 -8.41 12.12
CA THR A 70 -9.79 -9.00 10.86
C THR A 70 -8.28 -9.13 10.90
N ARG A 71 -7.78 -10.27 10.42
CA ARG A 71 -6.36 -10.58 10.26
C ARG A 71 -5.89 -10.46 8.82
N GLN A 72 -6.81 -10.09 7.93
CA GLN A 72 -6.57 -9.93 6.51
C GLN A 72 -6.96 -8.51 6.13
N THR A 73 -6.01 -7.76 5.59
CA THR A 73 -6.25 -6.42 5.06
C THR A 73 -5.29 -6.16 3.91
N SER A 74 -5.67 -5.29 2.99
CA SER A 74 -4.78 -4.87 1.90
C SER A 74 -3.64 -3.97 2.40
N VAL A 75 -3.86 -3.25 3.51
CA VAL A 75 -2.87 -2.41 4.17
C VAL A 75 -3.28 -2.23 5.64
N TRP A 76 -2.31 -2.25 6.55
CA TRP A 76 -2.50 -1.90 7.96
C TRP A 76 -2.40 -0.39 8.14
N ARG A 77 -3.28 0.20 8.95
CA ARG A 77 -3.32 1.63 9.24
C ARG A 77 -3.25 1.85 10.76
N ARG A 78 -2.88 3.07 11.18
CA ARG A 78 -3.07 3.54 12.55
C ARG A 78 -4.23 4.55 12.59
N ASN A 79 -5.13 4.41 13.57
CA ASN A 79 -6.19 5.39 13.82
C ASN A 79 -5.60 6.64 14.52
N LYS A 80 -6.45 7.60 14.91
CA LYS A 80 -6.01 8.81 15.63
C LYS A 80 -5.43 8.52 17.01
N GLU A 81 -5.84 7.42 17.63
CA GLU A 81 -5.38 6.97 18.95
C GLU A 81 -4.06 6.18 18.85
N GLY A 82 -3.62 5.83 17.64
CA GLY A 82 -2.40 5.07 17.38
C GLY A 82 -2.64 3.56 17.21
N ASP A 83 -3.87 3.08 17.39
CA ASP A 83 -4.22 1.66 17.30
C ASP A 83 -4.11 1.12 15.87
N GLN A 84 -3.67 -0.14 15.78
CA GLN A 84 -3.61 -0.87 14.54
C GLN A 84 -5.00 -1.29 14.05
N VAL A 85 -5.40 -0.74 12.91
CA VAL A 85 -6.69 -1.03 12.26
C VAL A 85 -6.50 -1.49 10.82
N CYS A 86 -7.45 -2.26 10.30
CA CYS A 86 -7.46 -2.64 8.89
C CYS A 86 -7.77 -1.42 8.00
N ASN A 87 -7.49 -1.55 6.70
CA ASN A 87 -7.72 -0.49 5.72
C ASN A 87 -9.18 0.00 5.73
N ALA A 88 -10.14 -0.93 5.80
CA ALA A 88 -11.56 -0.59 5.77
C ALA A 88 -11.99 0.22 7.01
N CYS A 89 -11.54 -0.15 8.20
CA CYS A 89 -11.86 0.56 9.44
C CYS A 89 -11.23 1.95 9.46
N GLY A 90 -9.93 2.05 9.19
CA GLY A 90 -9.23 3.34 9.21
C GLY A 90 -9.67 4.31 8.10
N VAL A 91 -10.11 3.81 6.94
CA VAL A 91 -10.71 4.67 5.90
C VAL A 91 -12.11 5.13 6.29
N TYR A 92 -12.94 4.23 6.83
CA TYR A 92 -14.32 4.55 7.21
C TYR A 92 -14.36 5.66 8.26
N GLU A 93 -13.59 5.49 9.34
CA GLU A 93 -13.54 6.47 10.43
C GLU A 93 -13.04 7.83 9.96
N ARG A 94 -11.98 7.87 9.15
CA ARG A 94 -11.47 9.12 8.58
C ARG A 94 -12.48 9.83 7.68
N LEU A 95 -13.32 9.10 6.95
CA LEU A 95 -14.31 9.69 6.04
C LEU A 95 -15.65 10.03 6.71
N ARG A 96 -16.05 9.31 7.75
CA ARG A 96 -17.36 9.43 8.39
C ARG A 96 -17.31 10.02 9.80
N GLY A 97 -16.11 10.14 10.39
CA GLY A 97 -15.92 10.60 11.76
C GLY A 97 -16.35 9.61 12.84
N THR A 98 -16.86 8.43 12.45
CA THR A 98 -17.41 7.41 13.36
C THR A 98 -16.84 6.02 13.07
N PRO A 99 -16.80 5.12 14.07
CA PRO A 99 -16.29 3.77 13.88
C PRO A 99 -17.12 2.98 12.86
N ARG A 100 -16.44 2.09 12.12
CA ARG A 100 -17.08 1.28 11.08
C ARG A 100 -18.10 0.30 11.69
N PRO A 101 -19.39 0.36 11.33
CA PRO A 101 -20.35 -0.60 11.86
C PRO A 101 -19.99 -2.01 11.41
N LEU A 102 -20.00 -2.97 12.36
CA LEU A 102 -19.55 -4.35 12.13
C LEU A 102 -20.46 -5.10 11.15
N SER A 103 -21.70 -4.64 10.94
CA SER A 103 -22.60 -5.14 9.90
C SER A 103 -22.03 -5.01 8.48
N LEU A 104 -21.09 -4.10 8.26
CA LEU A 104 -20.42 -3.94 6.96
C LEU A 104 -19.21 -4.88 6.79
N LYS A 105 -18.77 -5.59 7.84
CA LYS A 105 -17.61 -6.50 7.78
C LYS A 105 -17.85 -7.61 6.74
N ARG A 106 -16.83 -7.86 5.93
CA ARG A 106 -16.81 -8.95 4.93
C ARG A 106 -15.54 -9.76 5.13
N ASN A 107 -15.64 -11.08 4.97
CA ASN A 107 -14.52 -12.00 5.20
C ASN A 107 -13.56 -12.09 4.00
N LYS A 108 -13.95 -11.62 2.82
CA LYS A 108 -13.14 -11.69 1.60
C LYS A 108 -12.72 -10.29 1.13
N ILE A 109 -11.42 -10.10 0.88
CA ILE A 109 -10.88 -8.89 0.25
C ILE A 109 -11.11 -8.98 -1.25
N LYS A 110 -11.83 -8.02 -1.83
CA LYS A 110 -12.03 -7.96 -3.28
C LYS A 110 -10.91 -7.13 -3.93
N PRO A 111 -10.16 -7.67 -4.89
CA PRO A 111 -9.22 -6.87 -5.67
C PRO A 111 -9.97 -5.82 -6.49
N ARG A 112 -9.35 -4.65 -6.69
CA ARG A 112 -9.91 -3.62 -7.56
C ARG A 112 -9.70 -4.03 -9.01
N ALA A 113 -10.77 -4.07 -9.81
CA ALA A 113 -10.65 -4.32 -11.25
C ALA A 113 -9.79 -3.23 -11.89
N LYS A 114 -8.79 -3.66 -12.66
CA LYS A 114 -7.99 -2.77 -13.50
C LYS A 114 -8.86 -2.40 -14.70
N HIS A 115 -9.24 -1.14 -14.81
CA HIS A 115 -9.88 -0.58 -16.02
C HIS A 115 -8.80 0.11 -16.84
#